data_AF-A5ZMK0-F1
#
_entry.id   AF-A5ZMK0-F1
#
_cell.length_a   1.000
_cell.length_b   1.000
_cell.length_c   1.000
_cell.angle_alpha   90.00
_cell.angle_beta   90.00
_cell.angle_gamma   90.00
#
_symmetry.space_group_name_H-M   'P 1'
#
loop_
_entity.id
_entity.type
_entity.pdbx_description
1 polymer ?
#
loop_
_entity_poly.entity_id
_entity_poly.type
_entity_poly.pdbx_seq_one_letter_code
_entity_poly.pdbx_strand_id
1 'polypeptide(L)'
;MGKKKAIAAGHICLDITPAFKSKEEKSIKDLFRPGQLIAMDAAKVSLGGSVSNTGIGMKRLGADVELMGMVGNDAFGQMVLNELEKYGISPDSMIVRDGVGTSYSVILAPAGIDRIFLHCSGANDTFTLDDIDLEKVKEANLFHFGYPSLMRMMYIDGGKELVRLLKAVHELGVAVSVDMAMFEESTEAGAQDWNEVLKSVIPYIDFFVPSIEELCIMLDRDRYHEWNERAQGADVTNFLDIEKDVRPLADKLLSYGAKVILIKCGTPGIYFRTADKEQLIKIGGGIGEEIADSWSDQEAFEKSYLVEKDKVASGTGAGDTTIAAFLSAILAGKDWSDALHLATATGALCVQTYDALSGIIPLEEVQKKIDAGWEKRK
;
A
#
# COMPACT_ATOMS: atom_id res chain seq x y z
N MET A 1 24.44 15.24 6.64
CA MET A 1 24.05 13.83 6.89
C MET A 1 23.80 13.17 5.55
N GLY A 2 24.17 11.89 5.40
CA GLY A 2 23.84 11.13 4.19
C GLY A 2 22.33 10.99 4.02
N LYS A 3 21.90 10.65 2.81
CA LYS A 3 20.49 10.37 2.52
C LYS A 3 20.08 9.09 3.26
N LYS A 4 18.97 9.11 4.01
CA LYS A 4 18.48 7.92 4.72
C LYS A 4 18.07 6.84 3.72
N LYS A 5 18.45 5.60 4.00
CA LYS A 5 18.19 4.42 3.15
C LYS A 5 16.89 3.74 3.58
N ALA A 6 16.11 3.28 2.61
CA ALA A 6 14.94 2.45 2.85
C ALA A 6 15.00 1.15 2.04
N ILE A 7 14.25 0.16 2.51
CA ILE A 7 13.97 -1.07 1.79
C ILE A 7 12.46 -1.18 1.62
N ALA A 8 12.00 -1.46 0.40
CA ALA A 8 10.62 -1.83 0.13
C ALA A 8 10.58 -3.32 -0.22
N ALA A 9 9.95 -4.11 0.65
CA ALA A 9 9.91 -5.56 0.59
C ALA A 9 8.47 -6.10 0.58
N GLY A 10 8.26 -7.30 0.07
CA GLY A 10 6.98 -8.00 0.11
C GLY A 10 6.41 -8.29 -1.28
N HIS A 11 5.13 -8.02 -1.48
CA HIS A 11 4.40 -8.43 -2.68
C HIS A 11 4.80 -7.64 -3.93
N ILE A 12 5.10 -8.38 -5.01
CA ILE A 12 5.26 -7.86 -6.37
C ILE A 12 4.47 -8.74 -7.35
N CYS A 13 3.89 -8.15 -8.38
CA CYS A 13 3.19 -8.88 -9.43
C CYS A 13 3.29 -8.20 -10.80
N LEU A 14 2.89 -8.95 -11.83
CA LEU A 14 2.68 -8.44 -13.19
C LEU A 14 1.21 -8.06 -13.37
N ASP A 15 0.93 -6.78 -13.60
CA ASP A 15 -0.41 -6.31 -13.91
C ASP A 15 -0.64 -6.31 -15.42
N ILE A 16 -1.71 -6.99 -15.85
CA ILE A 16 -2.16 -7.09 -17.24
C ILE A 16 -3.52 -6.42 -17.31
N THR A 17 -3.61 -5.31 -18.04
CA THR A 17 -4.86 -4.53 -18.19
C THR A 17 -5.29 -4.52 -19.65
N PRO A 18 -6.19 -5.44 -20.06
CA PRO A 18 -6.81 -5.41 -21.39
C PRO A 18 -7.68 -4.15 -21.55
N ALA A 19 -7.53 -3.45 -22.67
CA ALA A 19 -8.31 -2.26 -22.96
C ALA A 19 -9.63 -2.61 -23.68
N PHE A 20 -10.75 -2.13 -23.17
CA PHE A 20 -12.05 -2.30 -23.82
C PHE A 20 -12.17 -1.37 -25.05
N LYS A 21 -12.56 -1.92 -26.20
CA LYS A 21 -12.80 -1.15 -27.45
C LYS A 21 -14.00 -0.20 -27.33
N SER A 22 -15.07 -0.70 -26.72
CA SER A 22 -16.30 0.07 -26.54
C SER A 22 -16.24 0.82 -25.22
N LYS A 23 -16.64 2.10 -25.26
CA LYS A 23 -16.89 2.93 -24.08
C LYS A 23 -18.36 2.95 -23.68
N GLU A 24 -19.19 2.11 -24.30
CA GLU A 24 -20.59 1.97 -23.90
C GLU A 24 -20.68 1.35 -22.51
N GLU A 25 -21.40 2.01 -21.61
CA GLU A 25 -21.74 1.46 -20.32
C GLU A 25 -22.69 0.27 -20.50
N LYS A 26 -22.27 -0.90 -20.02
CA LYS A 26 -23.05 -2.14 -20.04
C LYS A 26 -23.07 -2.72 -18.65
N SER A 27 -24.15 -3.41 -18.29
CA SER A 27 -24.16 -4.15 -17.04
C SER A 27 -23.14 -5.30 -17.10
N ILE A 28 -22.59 -5.71 -15.94
CA ILE A 28 -21.67 -6.86 -15.85
C ILE A 28 -22.29 -8.11 -16.50
N LYS A 29 -23.60 -8.34 -16.30
CA LYS A 29 -24.33 -9.48 -16.88
C LYS A 29 -24.42 -9.43 -18.40
N ASP A 30 -24.41 -8.24 -18.99
CA ASP A 30 -24.41 -8.07 -20.44
C ASP A 30 -23.01 -8.10 -21.04
N LEU A 31 -22.02 -7.74 -20.24
CA LEU A 31 -20.62 -7.71 -20.64
C LEU A 31 -19.99 -9.11 -20.65
N PHE A 32 -20.25 -9.92 -19.62
CA PHE A 32 -19.64 -11.23 -19.44
C PHE A 32 -20.68 -12.36 -19.52
N ARG A 33 -20.99 -12.82 -20.74
CA ARG A 33 -21.89 -13.95 -20.98
C ARG A 33 -21.11 -15.23 -21.33
N PRO A 34 -21.53 -16.41 -20.82
CA PRO A 34 -20.92 -17.67 -21.22
C PRO A 34 -20.89 -17.86 -22.75
N GLY A 35 -19.74 -18.23 -23.29
CA GLY A 35 -19.55 -18.45 -24.74
C GLY A 35 -19.37 -17.18 -25.59
N GLN A 36 -19.37 -15.99 -24.97
CA GLN A 36 -19.15 -14.72 -25.67
C GLN A 36 -17.65 -14.45 -25.88
N LEU A 37 -17.29 -14.09 -27.12
CA LEU A 37 -15.98 -13.51 -27.43
C LEU A 37 -16.07 -11.98 -27.31
N ILE A 38 -15.25 -11.38 -26.46
CA ILE A 38 -15.15 -9.92 -26.31
C ILE A 38 -13.85 -9.45 -26.98
N ALA A 39 -13.96 -8.61 -28.00
CA ALA A 39 -12.81 -8.05 -28.68
C ALA A 39 -12.21 -6.89 -27.86
N MET A 40 -10.95 -7.05 -27.44
CA MET A 40 -10.19 -6.05 -26.69
C MET A 40 -9.17 -5.34 -27.61
N ASP A 41 -8.74 -4.16 -27.22
CA ASP A 41 -7.52 -3.52 -27.73
C ASP A 41 -6.29 -4.11 -27.06
N ALA A 42 -5.10 -3.61 -27.43
CA ALA A 42 -3.84 -4.06 -26.87
C ALA A 42 -3.84 -3.94 -25.34
N ALA A 43 -3.43 -5.01 -24.66
CA ALA A 43 -3.28 -4.98 -23.21
C ALA A 43 -2.06 -4.14 -22.82
N LYS A 44 -2.22 -3.35 -21.75
CA LYS A 44 -1.09 -2.72 -21.07
C LYS A 44 -0.52 -3.72 -20.06
N VAL A 45 0.80 -3.85 -20.04
CA VAL A 45 1.53 -4.62 -19.03
C VAL A 45 2.33 -3.65 -18.17
N SER A 46 2.25 -3.81 -16.86
CA SER A 46 2.96 -2.99 -15.88
C SER A 46 3.31 -3.79 -14.64
N LEU A 47 4.12 -3.20 -13.76
CA LEU A 47 4.36 -3.73 -12.42
C LEU A 47 3.18 -3.40 -11.50
N GLY A 48 2.86 -4.34 -10.61
CA GLY A 48 1.94 -4.17 -9.49
C GLY A 48 2.52 -4.74 -8.20
N GLY A 49 1.77 -4.59 -7.11
CA GLY A 49 2.22 -4.93 -5.77
C GLY A 49 2.91 -3.75 -5.06
N SER A 50 2.97 -3.83 -3.74
CA SER A 50 3.52 -2.75 -2.90
C SER A 50 5.02 -2.50 -3.16
N VAL A 51 5.80 -3.54 -3.45
CA VAL A 51 7.24 -3.40 -3.76
C VAL A 51 7.45 -2.47 -4.96
N SER A 52 6.67 -2.63 -6.03
CA SER A 52 6.77 -1.74 -7.17
C SER A 52 6.11 -0.39 -6.89
N ASN A 53 4.85 -0.37 -6.45
CA ASN A 53 4.08 0.86 -6.38
C ASN A 53 4.63 1.82 -5.32
N THR A 54 4.87 1.31 -4.10
CA THR A 54 5.43 2.10 -3.01
C THR A 54 6.93 2.31 -3.23
N GLY A 55 7.69 1.23 -3.50
CA GLY A 55 9.15 1.31 -3.59
C GLY A 55 9.65 2.18 -4.75
N ILE A 56 9.12 2.00 -5.97
CA ILE A 56 9.45 2.86 -7.12
C ILE A 56 8.89 4.26 -6.90
N GLY A 57 7.71 4.37 -6.28
CA GLY A 57 7.12 5.66 -5.91
C GLY A 57 8.07 6.48 -5.03
N MET A 58 8.63 5.86 -3.98
CA MET A 58 9.59 6.48 -3.09
C MET A 58 10.86 6.91 -3.85
N LYS A 59 11.38 6.09 -4.79
CA LYS A 59 12.50 6.49 -5.65
C LYS A 59 12.18 7.74 -6.48
N ARG A 60 11.00 7.79 -7.11
CA ARG A 60 10.57 8.93 -7.94
C ARG A 60 10.36 10.20 -7.12
N LEU A 61 9.93 10.06 -5.87
CA LEU A 61 9.82 11.15 -4.90
C LEU A 61 11.18 11.64 -4.42
N GLY A 62 12.24 10.86 -4.65
CA GLY A 62 13.61 11.22 -4.35
C GLY A 62 14.18 10.54 -3.11
N ALA A 63 13.57 9.50 -2.55
CA ALA A 63 14.15 8.67 -1.49
C ALA A 63 15.25 7.73 -2.02
N ASP A 64 16.07 7.17 -1.14
CA ASP A 64 17.06 6.15 -1.48
C ASP A 64 16.52 4.79 -1.07
N VAL A 65 16.12 3.98 -2.04
CA VAL A 65 15.32 2.77 -1.79
C VAL A 65 15.91 1.58 -2.51
N GLU A 66 16.04 0.47 -1.80
CA GLU A 66 16.31 -0.84 -2.36
C GLU A 66 15.00 -1.66 -2.39
N LEU A 67 14.76 -2.40 -3.46
CA LEU A 67 13.57 -3.24 -3.58
C LEU A 67 13.93 -4.68 -3.23
N MET A 68 13.00 -5.40 -2.61
CA MET A 68 13.14 -6.83 -2.32
C MET A 68 11.80 -7.54 -2.57
N GLY A 69 11.73 -8.35 -3.60
CA GLY A 69 10.52 -9.11 -3.93
C GLY A 69 10.88 -10.47 -4.50
N MET A 70 9.86 -11.25 -4.84
CA MET A 70 10.05 -12.60 -5.37
C MET A 70 9.23 -12.83 -6.62
N VAL A 71 9.89 -13.39 -7.63
CA VAL A 71 9.27 -13.84 -8.88
C VAL A 71 9.56 -15.32 -9.11
N GLY A 72 8.71 -15.97 -9.88
CA GLY A 72 8.98 -17.32 -10.38
C GLY A 72 10.02 -17.28 -11.50
N ASN A 73 10.72 -18.40 -11.71
CA ASN A 73 11.57 -18.60 -12.89
C ASN A 73 10.71 -18.96 -14.12
N ASP A 74 9.88 -18.02 -14.55
CA ASP A 74 8.96 -18.17 -15.67
C ASP A 74 8.89 -16.92 -16.56
N ALA A 75 8.09 -16.99 -17.63
CA ALA A 75 7.98 -15.89 -18.59
C ALA A 75 7.45 -14.60 -17.94
N PHE A 76 6.53 -14.70 -16.97
CA PHE A 76 6.01 -13.55 -16.26
C PHE A 76 7.07 -12.95 -15.33
N GLY A 77 7.90 -13.76 -14.70
CA GLY A 77 9.04 -13.33 -13.90
C GLY A 77 10.02 -12.53 -14.75
N GLN A 78 10.38 -13.04 -15.92
CA GLN A 78 11.23 -12.29 -16.85
C GLN A 78 10.60 -10.97 -17.29
N MET A 79 9.27 -10.92 -17.49
CA MET A 79 8.58 -9.66 -17.79
C MET A 79 8.66 -8.67 -16.62
N VAL A 80 8.47 -9.11 -15.38
CA VAL A 80 8.65 -8.26 -14.19
C VAL A 80 10.08 -7.70 -14.12
N LEU A 81 11.09 -8.55 -14.30
CA LEU A 81 12.50 -8.12 -14.29
C LEU A 81 12.77 -7.07 -15.39
N ASN A 82 12.26 -7.29 -16.60
CA ASN A 82 12.42 -6.35 -17.72
C ASN A 82 11.69 -5.01 -17.48
N GLU A 83 10.52 -5.03 -16.82
CA GLU A 83 9.83 -3.78 -16.45
C GLU A 83 10.60 -3.02 -15.36
N LEU A 84 11.19 -3.70 -14.37
CA LEU A 84 12.02 -3.06 -13.33
C LEU A 84 13.21 -2.30 -13.92
N GLU A 85 13.86 -2.84 -14.95
CA GLU A 85 14.98 -2.18 -15.64
C GLU A 85 14.60 -0.83 -16.23
N LYS A 86 13.35 -0.66 -16.70
CA LYS A 86 12.86 0.62 -17.25
C LYS A 86 12.81 1.72 -16.19
N TYR A 87 12.74 1.35 -14.92
CA TYR A 87 12.80 2.26 -13.78
C TYR A 87 14.21 2.36 -13.17
N GLY A 88 15.23 1.83 -13.85
CA GLY A 88 16.63 1.85 -13.40
C GLY A 88 16.89 0.96 -12.19
N ILE A 89 16.08 -0.09 -12.01
CA ILE A 89 16.23 -1.06 -10.92
C ILE A 89 16.88 -2.32 -11.46
N SER A 90 17.94 -2.78 -10.77
CA SER A 90 18.62 -4.01 -11.15
C SER A 90 17.69 -5.22 -10.97
N PRO A 91 17.62 -6.14 -11.94
CA PRO A 91 16.93 -7.43 -11.79
C PRO A 91 17.41 -8.23 -10.57
N ASP A 92 18.68 -8.07 -10.17
CA ASP A 92 19.28 -8.74 -9.00
C ASP A 92 18.65 -8.31 -7.65
N SER A 93 17.76 -7.31 -7.67
CA SER A 93 16.97 -6.92 -6.50
C SER A 93 15.82 -7.88 -6.18
N MET A 94 15.50 -8.80 -7.09
CA MET A 94 14.43 -9.77 -6.92
C MET A 94 14.99 -11.19 -6.72
N ILE A 95 14.33 -11.95 -5.85
CA ILE A 95 14.56 -13.38 -5.71
C ILE A 95 13.85 -14.09 -6.87
N VAL A 96 14.58 -14.93 -7.60
CA VAL A 96 14.01 -15.79 -8.64
C VAL A 96 13.89 -17.21 -8.08
N ARG A 97 12.68 -17.75 -8.05
CA ARG A 97 12.39 -19.06 -7.45
C ARG A 97 11.92 -20.08 -8.49
N ASP A 98 12.58 -21.23 -8.49
CA ASP A 98 12.19 -22.38 -9.31
C ASP A 98 10.95 -23.07 -8.73
N GLY A 99 10.12 -23.63 -9.63
CA GLY A 99 8.97 -24.47 -9.25
C GLY A 99 7.73 -23.73 -8.77
N VAL A 100 7.75 -22.40 -8.77
CA VAL A 100 6.59 -21.53 -8.45
C VAL A 100 6.33 -20.56 -9.61
N GLY A 101 5.06 -20.21 -9.84
CA GLY A 101 4.69 -19.23 -10.85
C GLY A 101 4.80 -17.79 -10.35
N THR A 102 5.13 -16.84 -11.22
CA THR A 102 5.13 -15.41 -10.88
C THR A 102 3.72 -14.90 -10.65
N SER A 103 3.57 -14.02 -9.66
CA SER A 103 2.31 -13.35 -9.34
C SER A 103 1.82 -12.47 -10.48
N TYR A 104 0.51 -12.44 -10.71
CA TYR A 104 -0.08 -11.56 -11.70
C TYR A 104 -1.48 -11.10 -11.31
N SER A 105 -1.90 -9.99 -11.89
CA SER A 105 -3.30 -9.55 -11.88
C SER A 105 -3.78 -9.31 -13.29
N VAL A 106 -5.00 -9.74 -13.61
CA VAL A 106 -5.75 -9.25 -14.77
C VAL A 106 -6.76 -8.22 -14.29
N ILE A 107 -6.58 -6.98 -14.74
CA ILE A 107 -7.41 -5.84 -14.33
C ILE A 107 -8.40 -5.53 -15.45
N LEU A 108 -9.69 -5.70 -15.16
CA LEU A 108 -10.78 -5.38 -16.06
C LEU A 108 -11.40 -4.05 -15.62
N ALA A 109 -11.41 -3.05 -16.50
CA ALA A 109 -11.98 -1.73 -16.24
C ALA A 109 -13.05 -1.37 -17.29
N PRO A 110 -14.27 -1.94 -17.20
CA PRO A 110 -15.35 -1.58 -18.12
C PRO A 110 -15.88 -0.17 -17.85
N ALA A 111 -16.42 0.49 -18.88
CA ALA A 111 -17.06 1.79 -18.70
C ALA A 111 -18.25 1.71 -17.73
N GLY A 112 -18.28 2.61 -16.74
CA GLY A 112 -19.35 2.71 -15.74
C GLY A 112 -19.31 1.65 -14.64
N ILE A 113 -18.30 0.78 -14.61
CA ILE A 113 -18.12 -0.25 -13.59
C ILE A 113 -16.73 -0.06 -12.98
N ASP A 114 -16.61 -0.17 -11.65
CA ASP A 114 -15.29 -0.15 -11.02
C ASP A 114 -14.46 -1.38 -11.42
N ARG A 115 -13.14 -1.31 -11.21
CA ARG A 115 -12.22 -2.33 -11.66
C ARG A 115 -12.50 -3.68 -11.00
N ILE A 116 -12.41 -4.73 -11.80
CA ILE A 116 -12.45 -6.12 -11.36
C ILE A 116 -11.03 -6.67 -11.46
N PHE A 117 -10.56 -7.29 -10.38
CA PHE A 117 -9.23 -7.89 -10.30
C PHE A 117 -9.34 -9.40 -10.28
N LEU A 118 -8.64 -10.06 -11.20
CA LEU A 118 -8.38 -11.49 -11.14
C LEU A 118 -6.91 -11.66 -10.74
N HIS A 119 -6.65 -12.15 -9.54
CA HIS A 119 -5.31 -12.16 -8.96
C HIS A 119 -4.81 -13.58 -8.67
N CYS A 120 -3.51 -13.80 -8.86
CA CYS A 120 -2.79 -14.98 -8.42
C CYS A 120 -1.52 -14.55 -7.69
N SER A 121 -1.39 -14.89 -6.41
CA SER A 121 -0.26 -14.48 -5.56
C SER A 121 1.07 -15.14 -5.94
N GLY A 122 1.04 -16.33 -6.54
CA GLY A 122 2.22 -17.00 -7.11
C GLY A 122 3.39 -17.11 -6.12
N ALA A 123 4.59 -16.75 -6.58
CA ALA A 123 5.83 -16.85 -5.82
C ALA A 123 5.78 -16.15 -4.45
N ASN A 124 4.99 -15.07 -4.32
CA ASN A 124 4.83 -14.36 -3.05
C ASN A 124 4.27 -15.25 -1.93
N ASP A 125 3.51 -16.29 -2.26
CA ASP A 125 2.98 -17.26 -1.28
C ASP A 125 4.06 -18.09 -0.60
N THR A 126 5.30 -18.05 -1.08
CA THR A 126 6.43 -18.80 -0.55
C THR A 126 7.48 -17.91 0.11
N PHE A 127 7.28 -16.59 0.12
CA PHE A 127 8.20 -15.63 0.71
C PHE A 127 8.28 -15.83 2.23
N THR A 128 9.49 -15.81 2.79
CA THR A 128 9.74 -15.96 4.24
C THR A 128 10.84 -15.02 4.71
N LEU A 129 11.08 -14.95 6.02
CA LEU A 129 12.25 -14.25 6.56
C LEU A 129 13.57 -14.77 5.98
N ASP A 130 13.66 -16.06 5.67
CA ASP A 130 14.91 -16.67 5.18
C ASP A 130 15.31 -16.17 3.78
N ASP A 131 14.40 -15.48 3.11
CA ASP A 131 14.61 -14.87 1.80
C ASP A 131 15.14 -13.43 1.89
N ILE A 132 15.16 -12.84 3.09
CA ILE A 132 15.59 -11.47 3.32
C ILE A 132 17.08 -11.44 3.67
N ASP A 133 17.83 -10.60 2.96
CA ASP A 133 19.21 -10.25 3.31
C ASP A 133 19.22 -9.28 4.51
N LEU A 134 19.31 -9.84 5.71
CA LEU A 134 19.29 -9.07 6.96
C LEU A 134 20.49 -8.14 7.12
N GLU A 135 21.63 -8.41 6.48
CA GLU A 135 22.79 -7.51 6.54
C GLU A 135 22.49 -6.21 5.80
N LYS A 136 21.83 -6.29 4.65
CA LYS A 136 21.33 -5.09 3.95
C LYS A 136 20.25 -4.37 4.75
N VAL A 137 19.35 -5.12 5.40
CA VAL A 137 18.29 -4.53 6.22
C VAL A 137 18.87 -3.71 7.37
N LYS A 138 19.89 -4.23 8.05
CA LYS A 138 20.57 -3.55 9.16
C LYS A 138 21.17 -2.19 8.79
N GLU A 139 21.50 -1.97 7.52
CA GLU A 139 22.02 -0.69 7.03
C GLU A 139 20.92 0.34 6.70
N ALA A 140 19.65 -0.07 6.70
CA ALA A 140 18.53 0.80 6.37
C ALA A 140 18.03 1.60 7.59
N ASN A 141 17.40 2.74 7.32
CA ASN A 141 16.64 3.50 8.32
C ASN A 141 15.19 3.01 8.40
N LEU A 142 14.63 2.53 7.27
CA LEU A 142 13.24 2.14 7.16
C LEU A 142 13.10 0.86 6.32
N PHE A 143 12.31 -0.09 6.81
CA PHE A 143 11.89 -1.29 6.10
C PHE A 143 10.37 -1.25 5.94
N HIS A 144 9.90 -1.07 4.71
CA HIS A 144 8.48 -1.13 4.35
C HIS A 144 8.14 -2.53 3.86
N PHE A 145 7.21 -3.22 4.54
CA PHE A 145 6.72 -4.53 4.15
C PHE A 145 5.27 -4.45 3.66
N GLY A 146 5.06 -4.81 2.40
CA GLY A 146 3.80 -4.60 1.72
C GLY A 146 3.00 -5.87 1.46
N TYR A 147 1.72 -5.79 1.76
CA TYR A 147 0.66 -6.76 1.43
C TYR A 147 0.83 -8.17 2.02
N PRO A 148 1.18 -8.32 3.32
CA PRO A 148 1.25 -9.66 3.93
C PRO A 148 -0.08 -10.42 3.85
N SER A 149 -1.22 -9.74 3.74
CA SER A 149 -2.53 -10.37 3.55
C SER A 149 -2.73 -11.10 2.22
N LEU A 150 -1.87 -10.85 1.23
CA LEU A 150 -1.88 -11.56 -0.06
C LEU A 150 -0.71 -12.54 -0.19
N MET A 151 0.03 -12.80 0.88
CA MET A 151 1.22 -13.65 0.89
C MET A 151 1.01 -14.82 1.84
N ARG A 152 0.73 -16.01 1.32
CA ARG A 152 0.30 -17.17 2.12
C ARG A 152 1.11 -17.42 3.38
N MET A 153 2.44 -17.53 3.30
CA MET A 153 3.28 -17.75 4.48
C MET A 153 3.08 -16.71 5.59
N MET A 154 2.72 -15.48 5.26
CA MET A 154 2.58 -14.39 6.22
C MET A 154 1.32 -14.48 7.08
N TYR A 155 0.27 -15.15 6.62
CA TYR A 155 -1.01 -15.21 7.36
C TYR A 155 -1.36 -16.60 7.89
N ILE A 156 -0.81 -17.68 7.32
CA ILE A 156 -1.07 -19.02 7.83
C ILE A 156 -0.47 -19.24 9.23
N ASP A 157 -0.92 -20.31 9.90
CA ASP A 157 -0.48 -20.69 11.24
C ASP A 157 -0.60 -19.57 12.29
N GLY A 158 -1.56 -18.66 12.09
CA GLY A 158 -1.78 -17.48 12.94
C GLY A 158 -0.73 -16.39 12.74
N GLY A 159 -0.17 -16.27 11.53
CA GLY A 159 0.79 -15.21 11.17
C GLY A 159 2.17 -15.37 11.81
N LYS A 160 2.55 -16.58 12.24
CA LYS A 160 3.84 -16.83 12.92
C LYS A 160 5.05 -16.39 12.11
N GLU A 161 5.02 -16.59 10.79
CA GLU A 161 6.11 -16.16 9.92
C GLU A 161 6.19 -14.64 9.84
N LEU A 162 5.05 -13.95 9.76
CA LEU A 162 5.01 -12.48 9.78
C LEU A 162 5.54 -11.92 11.10
N VAL A 163 5.18 -12.54 12.24
CA VAL A 163 5.77 -12.20 13.54
C VAL A 163 7.28 -12.41 13.53
N ARG A 164 7.75 -13.57 13.02
CA ARG A 164 9.18 -13.89 12.92
C ARG A 164 9.93 -12.83 12.12
N LEU A 165 9.39 -12.47 10.95
CA LEU A 165 9.95 -11.49 10.03
C LEU A 165 10.01 -10.10 10.66
N LEU A 166 8.87 -9.55 11.08
CA LEU A 166 8.79 -8.19 11.59
C LEU A 166 9.59 -8.02 12.89
N LYS A 167 9.58 -9.03 13.76
CA LYS A 167 10.41 -9.04 14.96
C LYS A 167 11.90 -9.02 14.64
N ALA A 168 12.36 -9.85 13.69
CA ALA A 168 13.76 -9.88 13.30
C ALA A 168 14.23 -8.53 12.75
N VAL A 169 13.43 -7.89 11.90
CA VAL A 169 13.73 -6.55 11.36
C VAL A 169 13.73 -5.49 12.47
N HIS A 170 12.73 -5.52 13.36
CA HIS A 170 12.64 -4.59 14.49
C HIS A 170 13.85 -4.71 15.43
N GLU A 171 14.31 -5.93 15.73
CA GLU A 171 15.49 -6.17 16.59
C GLU A 171 16.82 -5.69 15.99
N LEU A 172 16.88 -5.43 14.67
CA LEU A 172 18.02 -4.77 14.04
C LEU A 172 18.05 -3.25 14.30
N GLY A 173 17.02 -2.70 14.94
CA GLY A 173 16.89 -1.26 15.20
C GLY A 173 16.51 -0.45 13.96
N VAL A 174 15.88 -1.07 12.96
CA VAL A 174 15.35 -0.43 11.74
C VAL A 174 13.89 -0.07 11.96
N ALA A 175 13.42 1.07 11.43
CA ALA A 175 12.00 1.39 11.52
C ALA A 175 11.19 0.47 10.60
N VAL A 176 10.05 -0.03 11.09
CA VAL A 176 9.19 -0.97 10.34
C VAL A 176 7.90 -0.29 9.91
N SER A 177 7.65 -0.24 8.61
CA SER A 177 6.36 0.17 8.04
C SER A 177 5.65 -1.04 7.44
N VAL A 178 4.34 -1.16 7.65
CA VAL A 178 3.54 -2.24 7.06
C VAL A 178 2.30 -1.66 6.40
N ASP A 179 2.09 -2.05 5.15
CA ASP A 179 0.82 -1.84 4.44
C ASP A 179 0.11 -3.16 4.21
N MET A 180 -1.21 -3.12 4.28
CA MET A 180 -2.08 -4.26 4.02
C MET A 180 -2.69 -4.16 2.62
N ALA A 181 -3.25 -5.27 2.14
CA ALA A 181 -4.07 -5.29 0.93
C ALA A 181 -5.39 -6.03 1.21
N MET A 182 -6.43 -5.63 0.49
CA MET A 182 -7.72 -6.29 0.54
C MET A 182 -7.59 -7.75 0.07
N PHE A 183 -8.27 -8.67 0.75
CA PHE A 183 -8.35 -10.09 0.40
C PHE A 183 -9.82 -10.50 0.21
N GLU A 184 -10.05 -11.58 -0.53
CA GLU A 184 -11.40 -12.14 -0.67
C GLU A 184 -11.74 -13.04 0.52
N GLU A 185 -12.90 -12.84 1.13
CA GLU A 185 -13.33 -13.56 2.33
C GLU A 185 -13.46 -15.08 2.16
N SER A 186 -13.71 -15.55 0.94
CA SER A 186 -13.86 -16.96 0.62
C SER A 186 -12.53 -17.74 0.58
N THR A 187 -11.39 -17.04 0.67
CA THR A 187 -10.05 -17.60 0.53
C THR A 187 -9.44 -18.04 1.86
N GLU A 188 -8.26 -18.68 1.83
CA GLU A 188 -7.51 -19.03 3.05
C GLU A 188 -7.16 -17.78 3.88
N ALA A 189 -6.78 -16.67 3.23
CA ALA A 189 -6.58 -15.37 3.90
C ALA A 189 -7.88 -14.88 4.54
N GLY A 190 -9.00 -15.02 3.82
CA GLY A 190 -10.34 -14.70 4.30
C GLY A 190 -10.82 -15.52 5.50
N ALA A 191 -10.25 -16.72 5.71
CA ALA A 191 -10.58 -17.58 6.84
C ALA A 191 -9.73 -17.31 8.10
N GLN A 192 -8.69 -16.47 8.03
CA GLN A 192 -7.82 -16.20 9.18
C GLN A 192 -8.49 -15.31 10.24
N ASP A 193 -8.09 -15.51 11.49
CA ASP A 193 -8.38 -14.57 12.59
C ASP A 193 -7.40 -13.40 12.52
N TRP A 194 -7.72 -12.43 11.66
CA TRP A 194 -6.90 -11.24 11.47
C TRP A 194 -6.77 -10.38 12.72
N ASN A 195 -7.73 -10.45 13.64
CA ASN A 195 -7.65 -9.71 14.89
C ASN A 195 -6.49 -10.21 15.76
N GLU A 196 -6.36 -11.54 15.91
CA GLU A 196 -5.22 -12.13 16.64
C GLU A 196 -3.90 -11.99 15.87
N VAL A 197 -3.92 -12.12 14.54
CA VAL A 197 -2.72 -11.86 13.70
C VAL A 197 -2.22 -10.44 13.93
N LEU A 198 -3.07 -9.41 13.75
CA LEU A 198 -2.71 -8.01 13.92
C LEU A 198 -2.22 -7.72 15.35
N LYS A 199 -2.93 -8.22 16.36
CA LYS A 199 -2.51 -8.07 17.76
C LYS A 199 -1.12 -8.64 18.04
N SER A 200 -0.72 -9.71 17.33
CA SER A 200 0.61 -10.32 17.49
C SER A 200 1.74 -9.57 16.78
N VAL A 201 1.45 -8.85 15.68
CA VAL A 201 2.46 -8.19 14.85
C VAL A 201 2.62 -6.69 15.12
N ILE A 202 1.54 -6.00 15.51
CA ILE A 202 1.54 -4.55 15.73
C ILE A 202 2.64 -4.04 16.67
N PRO A 203 3.02 -4.74 17.76
CA PRO A 203 4.14 -4.29 18.60
C PRO A 203 5.48 -4.10 17.87
N TYR A 204 5.69 -4.82 16.77
CA TYR A 204 6.90 -4.76 15.94
C TYR A 204 6.76 -3.83 14.74
N ILE A 205 5.63 -3.14 14.60
CA ILE A 205 5.36 -2.18 13.53
C ILE A 205 5.48 -0.77 14.11
N ASP A 206 6.22 0.10 13.42
CA ASP A 206 6.38 1.50 13.78
C ASP A 206 5.37 2.37 13.03
N PHE A 207 5.17 2.10 11.73
CA PHE A 207 4.23 2.80 10.86
C PHE A 207 3.25 1.82 10.23
N PHE A 208 2.03 1.73 10.77
CA PHE A 208 0.97 0.90 10.21
C PHE A 208 0.05 1.74 9.32
N VAL A 209 0.00 1.43 8.02
CA VAL A 209 -0.55 2.33 7.00
C VAL A 209 -1.69 1.74 6.13
N PRO A 210 -2.67 0.99 6.69
CA PRO A 210 -3.70 0.29 5.91
C PRO A 210 -4.80 1.21 5.33
N SER A 211 -5.63 0.69 4.44
CA SER A 211 -6.91 1.34 4.10
C SER A 211 -7.96 1.08 5.18
N ILE A 212 -8.99 1.93 5.24
CA ILE A 212 -10.07 1.80 6.22
C ILE A 212 -10.88 0.50 5.99
N GLU A 213 -11.06 0.11 4.73
CA GLU A 213 -11.76 -1.11 4.37
C GLU A 213 -10.99 -2.36 4.77
N GLU A 214 -9.68 -2.41 4.46
CA GLU A 214 -8.77 -3.48 4.89
C GLU A 214 -8.79 -3.64 6.41
N LEU A 215 -8.71 -2.52 7.12
CA LEU A 215 -8.67 -2.54 8.58
C LEU A 215 -10.00 -3.03 9.17
N CYS A 216 -11.13 -2.58 8.61
CA CYS A 216 -12.45 -2.93 9.12
C CYS A 216 -12.76 -4.41 8.90
N ILE A 217 -12.52 -4.96 7.71
CA ILE A 217 -12.72 -6.40 7.47
C ILE A 217 -11.82 -7.28 8.36
N MET A 218 -10.63 -6.78 8.73
CA MET A 218 -9.70 -7.49 9.62
C MET A 218 -10.10 -7.44 11.09
N LEU A 219 -10.66 -6.31 11.57
CA LEU A 219 -10.89 -6.05 12.99
C LEU A 219 -12.35 -6.07 13.43
N ASP A 220 -13.31 -5.87 12.52
CA ASP A 220 -14.75 -5.75 12.76
C ASP A 220 -15.56 -6.08 11.49
N ARG A 221 -15.67 -7.38 11.17
CA ARG A 221 -16.37 -7.87 9.96
C ARG A 221 -17.82 -7.45 9.89
N ASP A 222 -18.53 -7.50 11.01
CA ASP A 222 -19.95 -7.12 11.06
C ASP A 222 -20.12 -5.66 10.64
N ARG A 223 -19.24 -4.76 11.13
CA ARG A 223 -19.22 -3.35 10.70
C ARG A 223 -18.84 -3.20 9.22
N TYR A 224 -17.88 -3.97 8.73
CA TYR A 224 -17.51 -3.95 7.31
C TYR A 224 -18.70 -4.32 6.41
N HIS A 225 -19.46 -5.36 6.78
CA HIS A 225 -20.68 -5.73 6.05
C HIS A 225 -21.76 -4.65 6.15
N GLU A 226 -21.98 -4.07 7.33
CA GLU A 226 -22.91 -2.95 7.52
C GLU A 226 -22.56 -1.76 6.61
N TRP A 227 -21.27 -1.39 6.52
CA TRP A 227 -20.82 -0.33 5.61
C TRP A 227 -21.16 -0.64 4.16
N ASN A 228 -20.88 -1.86 3.69
CA ASN A 228 -21.17 -2.26 2.32
C ASN A 228 -22.68 -2.26 2.01
N GLU A 229 -23.51 -2.68 2.97
CA GLU A 229 -24.98 -2.60 2.84
C GLU A 229 -25.46 -1.14 2.75
N ARG A 230 -24.91 -0.25 3.60
CA ARG A 230 -25.19 1.19 3.56
C ARG A 230 -24.72 1.84 2.25
N ALA A 231 -23.62 1.35 1.68
CA ALA A 231 -23.04 1.87 0.44
C ALA A 231 -23.89 1.61 -0.80
N GLN A 232 -24.64 0.51 -0.81
CA GLN A 232 -25.44 0.07 -1.96
C GLN A 232 -24.62 0.01 -3.27
N GLY A 233 -23.37 -0.43 -3.18
CA GLY A 233 -22.44 -0.53 -4.31
C GLY A 233 -21.69 0.77 -4.67
N ALA A 234 -21.88 1.86 -3.92
CA ALA A 234 -20.98 3.00 -3.95
C ALA A 234 -19.69 2.74 -3.15
N ASP A 235 -18.68 3.57 -3.34
CA ASP A 235 -17.44 3.54 -2.55
C ASP A 235 -17.75 3.89 -1.08
N VAL A 236 -17.35 2.99 -0.18
CA VAL A 236 -17.69 3.04 1.24
C VAL A 236 -17.17 4.30 1.93
N THR A 237 -16.02 4.78 1.50
CA THR A 237 -15.31 5.89 2.14
C THR A 237 -16.10 7.20 2.09
N ASN A 238 -17.02 7.35 1.14
CA ASN A 238 -17.78 8.59 0.95
C ASN A 238 -18.84 8.86 2.03
N PHE A 239 -19.15 7.90 2.90
CA PHE A 239 -20.15 8.06 3.96
C PHE A 239 -19.66 7.70 5.36
N LEU A 240 -18.36 7.42 5.53
CA LEU A 240 -17.80 7.09 6.83
C LEU A 240 -17.68 8.33 7.70
N ASP A 241 -18.04 8.19 8.97
CA ASP A 241 -17.87 9.19 10.00
C ASP A 241 -16.56 8.94 10.75
N ILE A 242 -15.69 9.96 10.86
CA ILE A 242 -14.37 9.78 11.46
C ILE A 242 -14.45 9.32 12.92
N GLU A 243 -15.40 9.84 13.69
CA GLU A 243 -15.51 9.52 15.12
C GLU A 243 -16.15 8.15 15.36
N LYS A 244 -17.11 7.74 14.52
CA LYS A 244 -17.87 6.50 14.72
C LYS A 244 -17.25 5.31 14.00
N ASP A 245 -16.73 5.53 12.80
CA ASP A 245 -16.31 4.47 11.89
C ASP A 245 -14.79 4.27 11.91
N VAL A 246 -14.00 5.36 11.90
CA VAL A 246 -12.53 5.29 11.75
C VAL A 246 -11.79 5.26 13.08
N ARG A 247 -12.04 6.24 13.96
CA ARG A 247 -11.35 6.41 15.24
C ARG A 247 -11.38 5.17 16.14
N PRO A 248 -12.49 4.39 16.24
CA PRO A 248 -12.51 3.19 17.09
C PRO A 248 -11.55 2.09 16.62
N LEU A 249 -11.31 1.99 15.31
CA LEU A 249 -10.33 1.04 14.77
C LEU A 249 -8.90 1.49 15.12
N ALA A 250 -8.62 2.80 15.08
CA ALA A 250 -7.36 3.36 15.52
C ALA A 250 -7.13 3.19 17.04
N ASP A 251 -8.16 3.38 17.88
CA ASP A 251 -8.09 3.11 19.33
C ASP A 251 -7.71 1.65 19.60
N LYS A 252 -8.30 0.72 18.84
CA LYS A 252 -7.98 -0.71 18.94
C LYS A 252 -6.52 -0.98 18.57
N LEU A 253 -6.01 -0.38 17.50
CA LEU A 253 -4.60 -0.49 17.10
C LEU A 253 -3.64 0.10 18.16
N LEU A 254 -3.95 1.26 18.74
CA LEU A 254 -3.18 1.82 19.85
C LEU A 254 -3.16 0.88 21.05
N SER A 255 -4.29 0.21 21.34
CA SER A 255 -4.35 -0.80 22.42
C SER A 255 -3.47 -2.04 22.15
N TYR A 256 -3.09 -2.27 20.89
CA TYR A 256 -2.16 -3.33 20.49
C TYR A 256 -0.69 -2.86 20.47
N GLY A 257 -0.44 -1.58 20.76
CA GLY A 257 0.90 -1.00 20.80
C GLY A 257 1.36 -0.35 19.50
N ALA A 258 0.44 0.01 18.60
CA ALA A 258 0.79 0.77 17.40
C ALA A 258 1.39 2.13 17.78
N LYS A 259 2.42 2.55 17.04
CA LYS A 259 3.15 3.81 17.31
C LYS A 259 2.66 4.94 16.41
N VAL A 260 2.67 4.73 15.10
CA VAL A 260 2.12 5.65 14.10
C VAL A 260 1.12 4.92 13.22
N ILE A 261 -0.10 5.44 13.16
CA ILE A 261 -1.23 4.89 12.40
C ILE A 261 -1.60 5.89 11.32
N LEU A 262 -1.63 5.45 10.07
CA LEU A 262 -2.15 6.23 8.93
C LEU A 262 -3.20 5.38 8.21
N ILE A 263 -4.47 5.72 8.37
CA ILE A 263 -5.57 5.00 7.75
C ILE A 263 -6.00 5.76 6.50
N LYS A 264 -5.84 5.12 5.34
CA LYS A 264 -6.27 5.69 4.06
C LYS A 264 -7.79 5.59 3.97
N CYS A 265 -8.48 6.73 3.84
CA CYS A 265 -9.93 6.81 3.72
C CYS A 265 -10.34 7.24 2.31
N GLY A 266 -9.63 6.74 1.30
CA GLY A 266 -9.93 6.98 -0.12
C GLY A 266 -10.02 8.46 -0.51
N THR A 267 -11.06 8.80 -1.26
CA THR A 267 -11.30 10.15 -1.78
C THR A 267 -11.39 11.23 -0.67
N PRO A 268 -12.07 10.99 0.47
CA PRO A 268 -12.08 11.92 1.61
C PRO A 268 -10.71 12.38 2.10
N GLY A 269 -9.71 11.49 2.21
CA GLY A 269 -8.42 11.83 2.80
C GLY A 269 -7.77 10.70 3.58
N ILE A 270 -6.94 11.06 4.54
CA ILE A 270 -6.25 10.13 5.44
C ILE A 270 -6.48 10.51 6.90
N TYR A 271 -6.75 9.52 7.74
CA TYR A 271 -6.77 9.67 9.20
C TYR A 271 -5.41 9.31 9.76
N PHE A 272 -4.86 10.16 10.62
CA PHE A 272 -3.54 10.02 11.21
C PHE A 272 -3.64 10.06 12.73
N ARG A 273 -2.95 9.13 13.39
CA ARG A 273 -2.87 9.10 14.85
C ARG A 273 -1.57 8.50 15.33
N THR A 274 -1.10 9.00 16.46
CA THR A 274 0.18 8.60 17.06
C THR A 274 0.01 8.25 18.53
N ALA A 275 0.91 7.40 19.01
CA ALA A 275 1.08 7.11 20.43
C ALA A 275 1.81 8.26 21.15
N ASP A 276 1.98 8.09 22.46
CA ASP A 276 2.75 9.00 23.28
C ASP A 276 4.26 8.99 22.91
N LYS A 277 4.97 9.99 23.43
CA LYS A 277 6.41 10.15 23.24
C LYS A 277 7.23 8.93 23.67
N GLU A 278 6.80 8.20 24.71
CA GLU A 278 7.52 7.02 25.22
C GLU A 278 7.49 5.87 24.21
N GLN A 279 6.40 5.73 23.45
CA GLN A 279 6.36 4.77 22.35
C GLN A 279 7.10 5.27 21.12
N LEU A 280 6.93 6.55 20.73
CA LEU A 280 7.54 7.08 19.52
C LEU A 280 9.06 7.07 19.54
N ILE A 281 9.68 7.30 20.71
CA ILE A 281 11.15 7.25 20.84
C ILE A 281 11.74 5.85 20.55
N LYS A 282 10.90 4.79 20.58
CA LYS A 282 11.31 3.41 20.30
C LYS A 282 11.33 3.07 18.81
N ILE A 283 10.90 3.99 17.94
CA ILE A 283 10.93 3.79 16.48
C ILE A 283 12.39 3.73 16.02
N GLY A 284 12.73 2.70 15.23
CA GLY A 284 14.08 2.45 14.75
C GLY A 284 14.61 3.45 13.72
N GLY A 285 15.79 3.17 13.18
CA GLY A 285 16.41 3.91 12.08
C GLY A 285 16.88 5.32 12.44
N GLY A 286 16.94 5.66 13.72
CA GLY A 286 17.12 7.03 14.21
C GLY A 286 15.90 7.92 13.98
N ILE A 287 14.80 7.39 13.46
CA ILE A 287 13.60 8.18 13.12
C ILE A 287 12.87 8.58 14.40
N GLY A 288 12.76 7.68 15.40
CA GLY A 288 12.08 7.96 16.66
C GLY A 288 12.67 9.17 17.39
N GLU A 289 14.01 9.28 17.46
CA GLU A 289 14.71 10.42 18.08
C GLU A 289 14.40 11.76 17.43
N GLU A 290 14.16 11.76 16.12
CA GLU A 290 13.86 12.98 15.36
C GLU A 290 12.40 13.43 15.52
N ILE A 291 11.46 12.47 15.59
CA ILE A 291 10.02 12.78 15.50
C ILE A 291 9.31 12.78 16.85
N ALA A 292 9.81 12.09 17.88
CA ALA A 292 9.05 11.81 19.10
C ALA A 292 8.57 13.06 19.85
N ASP A 293 9.27 14.20 19.74
CA ASP A 293 8.88 15.46 20.36
C ASP A 293 7.72 16.16 19.65
N SER A 294 7.70 16.18 18.31
CA SER A 294 6.65 16.89 17.56
C SER A 294 5.50 16.00 17.12
N TRP A 295 5.70 14.68 17.07
CA TRP A 295 4.70 13.72 16.62
C TRP A 295 3.94 13.06 17.77
N SER A 296 4.30 13.25 19.04
CA SER A 296 3.59 12.61 20.15
C SER A 296 2.16 13.13 20.30
N ASP A 297 1.23 12.22 20.58
CA ASP A 297 -0.16 12.52 20.91
C ASP A 297 -0.92 13.32 19.82
N GLN A 298 -0.50 13.17 18.56
CA GLN A 298 -1.17 13.76 17.41
C GLN A 298 -2.36 12.92 16.93
N GLU A 299 -3.43 13.61 16.57
CA GLU A 299 -4.61 13.07 15.89
C GLU A 299 -5.08 14.10 14.84
N ALA A 300 -5.22 13.67 13.59
CA ALA A 300 -5.62 14.54 12.49
C ALA A 300 -6.38 13.78 11.42
N PHE A 301 -7.28 14.49 10.73
CA PHE A 301 -7.83 14.05 9.45
C PHE A 301 -7.38 15.01 8.35
N GLU A 302 -6.54 14.53 7.46
CA GLU A 302 -6.01 15.32 6.35
C GLU A 302 -6.83 15.06 5.09
N LYS A 303 -7.50 16.11 4.60
CA LYS A 303 -8.35 16.02 3.40
C LYS A 303 -7.52 15.90 2.14
N SER A 304 -8.01 15.09 1.20
CA SER A 304 -7.42 14.99 -0.14
C SER A 304 -7.46 16.32 -0.91
N TYR A 305 -6.49 16.50 -1.80
CA TYR A 305 -6.48 17.60 -2.75
C TYR A 305 -7.56 17.42 -3.83
N LEU A 306 -8.12 18.54 -4.30
CA LEU A 306 -9.15 18.54 -5.32
C LEU A 306 -8.54 18.17 -6.68
N VAL A 307 -9.12 17.14 -7.30
CA VAL A 307 -8.92 16.76 -8.70
C VAL A 307 -10.26 16.85 -9.39
N GLU A 308 -10.34 17.64 -10.47
CA GLU A 308 -11.57 17.78 -11.26
C GLU A 308 -11.98 16.42 -11.85
N LYS A 309 -13.29 16.14 -11.90
CA LYS A 309 -13.81 14.81 -12.25
C LYS A 309 -13.35 14.32 -13.63
N ASP A 310 -13.21 15.23 -14.60
CA ASP A 310 -12.73 14.97 -15.96
C ASP A 310 -11.21 14.72 -16.04
N LYS A 311 -10.47 15.03 -14.98
CA LYS A 311 -9.04 14.76 -14.83
C LYS A 311 -8.74 13.48 -14.05
N VAL A 312 -9.73 12.87 -13.40
CA VAL A 312 -9.56 11.58 -12.74
C VAL A 312 -9.50 10.48 -13.81
N ALA A 313 -8.37 9.78 -13.87
CA ALA A 313 -8.13 8.70 -14.83
C ALA A 313 -8.30 7.31 -14.19
N SER A 314 -7.69 7.07 -13.04
CA SER A 314 -7.74 5.76 -12.35
C SER A 314 -7.42 5.91 -10.87
N GLY A 315 -8.03 5.08 -10.01
CA GLY A 315 -7.63 4.96 -8.60
C GLY A 315 -6.44 4.00 -8.36
N THR A 316 -5.87 3.38 -9.40
CA THR A 316 -4.84 2.33 -9.24
C THR A 316 -3.58 2.91 -8.60
N GLY A 317 -3.13 2.31 -7.50
CA GLY A 317 -1.89 2.70 -6.80
C GLY A 317 -1.96 4.02 -6.03
N ALA A 318 -3.13 4.68 -5.94
CA ALA A 318 -3.26 5.93 -5.20
C ALA A 318 -2.93 5.76 -3.70
N GLY A 319 -3.27 4.61 -3.11
CA GLY A 319 -2.90 4.27 -1.74
C GLY A 319 -1.39 4.09 -1.58
N ASP A 320 -0.76 3.30 -2.44
CA ASP A 320 0.69 3.03 -2.42
C ASP A 320 1.51 4.31 -2.62
N THR A 321 1.10 5.18 -3.55
CA THR A 321 1.78 6.46 -3.79
C THR A 321 1.62 7.44 -2.64
N THR A 322 0.47 7.42 -1.96
CA THR A 322 0.25 8.18 -0.72
C THR A 322 1.22 7.70 0.37
N ILE A 323 1.37 6.38 0.54
CA ILE A 323 2.33 5.79 1.48
C ILE A 323 3.77 6.15 1.08
N ALA A 324 4.11 6.02 -0.20
CA ALA A 324 5.43 6.35 -0.71
C ALA A 324 5.83 7.79 -0.37
N ALA A 325 4.91 8.74 -0.53
CA ALA A 325 5.11 10.14 -0.18
C ALA A 325 5.22 10.37 1.32
N PHE A 326 4.37 9.73 2.12
CA PHE A 326 4.44 9.80 3.58
C PHE A 326 5.79 9.30 4.11
N LEU A 327 6.22 8.11 3.69
CA LEU A 327 7.49 7.53 4.12
C LEU A 327 8.70 8.32 3.59
N SER A 328 8.63 8.82 2.34
CA SER A 328 9.69 9.68 1.79
C SER A 328 9.81 11.01 2.55
N ALA A 329 8.68 11.59 3.00
CA ALA A 329 8.67 12.80 3.80
C ALA A 329 9.32 12.57 5.18
N ILE A 330 9.04 11.44 5.83
CA ILE A 330 9.70 11.04 7.08
C ILE A 330 11.21 10.91 6.90
N LEU A 331 11.64 10.21 5.84
CA LEU A 331 13.07 10.05 5.53
C LEU A 331 13.76 11.40 5.22
N ALA A 332 13.01 12.36 4.68
CA ALA A 332 13.45 13.72 4.44
C ALA A 332 13.39 14.63 5.68
N GLY A 333 12.97 14.12 6.85
CA GLY A 333 12.90 14.87 8.11
C GLY A 333 11.79 15.92 8.14
N LYS A 334 10.68 15.68 7.41
CA LYS A 334 9.50 16.55 7.42
C LYS A 334 8.71 16.38 8.71
N ASP A 335 8.04 17.43 9.15
CA ASP A 335 7.10 17.36 10.26
C ASP A 335 5.87 16.50 9.88
N TRP A 336 5.11 16.01 10.88
CA TRP A 336 3.96 15.13 10.64
C TRP A 336 2.93 15.81 9.74
N SER A 337 2.66 17.10 9.95
CA SER A 337 1.65 17.81 9.16
C SER A 337 2.07 17.88 7.69
N ASP A 338 3.32 18.28 7.42
CA ASP A 338 3.90 18.32 6.08
C ASP A 338 3.89 16.93 5.41
N ALA A 339 4.18 15.88 6.17
CA ALA A 339 4.15 14.50 5.66
C ALA A 339 2.73 14.10 5.20
N LEU A 340 1.68 14.49 5.94
CA LEU A 340 0.28 14.25 5.54
C LEU A 340 -0.11 15.05 4.30
N HIS A 341 0.30 16.32 4.23
CA HIS A 341 0.08 17.19 3.08
C HIS A 341 0.72 16.61 1.80
N LEU A 342 1.98 16.20 1.89
CA LEU A 342 2.71 15.61 0.76
C LEU A 342 2.11 14.26 0.36
N ALA A 343 1.67 13.45 1.33
CA ALA A 343 1.02 12.16 1.09
C ALA A 343 -0.27 12.33 0.28
N THR A 344 -1.20 13.16 0.76
CA THR A 344 -2.49 13.37 0.10
C THR A 344 -2.36 14.09 -1.25
N ALA A 345 -1.41 15.01 -1.40
CA ALA A 345 -1.11 15.66 -2.67
C ALA A 345 -0.58 14.66 -3.70
N THR A 346 0.30 13.75 -3.29
CA THR A 346 0.86 12.72 -4.18
C THR A 346 -0.22 11.73 -4.61
N GLY A 347 -1.09 11.29 -3.69
CA GLY A 347 -2.27 10.49 -4.02
C GLY A 347 -3.17 11.18 -5.06
N ALA A 348 -3.41 12.49 -4.90
CA ALA A 348 -4.18 13.28 -5.87
C ALA A 348 -3.48 13.44 -7.23
N LEU A 349 -2.14 13.43 -7.30
CA LEU A 349 -1.40 13.38 -8.57
C LEU A 349 -1.53 12.00 -9.22
N CYS A 350 -1.45 10.92 -8.45
CA CYS A 350 -1.56 9.56 -8.95
C CYS A 350 -2.89 9.32 -9.67
N VAL A 351 -4.01 9.79 -9.10
CA VAL A 351 -5.34 9.54 -9.68
C VAL A 351 -5.57 10.22 -11.03
N GLN A 352 -4.72 11.18 -11.41
CA GLN A 352 -4.76 11.84 -12.71
C GLN A 352 -4.11 11.02 -13.83
N THR A 353 -3.53 9.86 -13.49
CA THR A 353 -2.90 8.94 -14.44
C THR A 353 -3.50 7.54 -14.36
N TYR A 354 -3.36 6.74 -15.43
CA TYR A 354 -3.94 5.38 -15.48
C TYR A 354 -3.15 4.33 -14.69
N ASP A 355 -1.86 4.57 -14.46
CA ASP A 355 -0.99 3.69 -13.67
C ASP A 355 -0.49 4.39 -12.41
N ALA A 356 0.04 3.59 -11.48
CA ALA A 356 0.48 4.07 -10.17
C ALA A 356 1.66 5.04 -10.23
N LEU A 357 2.54 4.94 -11.23
CA LEU A 357 3.88 5.54 -11.16
C LEU A 357 4.00 6.81 -11.99
N SER A 358 3.31 6.91 -13.13
CA SER A 358 3.50 7.97 -14.12
C SER A 358 3.24 9.37 -13.58
N GLY A 359 2.25 9.52 -12.70
CA GLY A 359 1.89 10.80 -12.08
C GLY A 359 2.83 11.27 -10.96
N ILE A 360 3.78 10.43 -10.52
CA ILE A 360 4.67 10.77 -9.40
C ILE A 360 5.77 11.72 -9.86
N ILE A 361 5.87 12.86 -9.18
CA ILE A 361 6.91 13.89 -9.35
C ILE A 361 7.76 13.98 -8.07
N PRO A 362 8.97 14.57 -8.12
CA PRO A 362 9.82 14.72 -6.93
C PRO A 362 9.11 15.44 -5.78
N LEU A 363 9.42 15.07 -4.54
CA LEU A 363 8.73 15.57 -3.34
C LEU A 363 8.75 17.11 -3.23
N GLU A 364 9.85 17.75 -3.66
CA GLU A 364 9.97 19.22 -3.70
C GLU A 364 9.00 19.88 -4.69
N GLU A 365 8.70 19.23 -5.81
CA GLU A 365 7.73 19.74 -6.80
C GLU A 365 6.30 19.56 -6.30
N VAL A 366 6.03 18.49 -5.55
CA VAL A 366 4.75 18.33 -4.83
C VAL A 366 4.55 19.49 -3.86
N GLN A 367 5.58 19.81 -3.05
CA GLN A 367 5.53 20.94 -2.12
C GLN A 367 5.27 22.27 -2.84
N LYS A 368 5.98 22.56 -3.93
CA LYS A 368 5.76 23.79 -4.72
C LYS A 368 4.33 23.91 -5.22
N LYS A 369 3.70 22.79 -5.62
CA LYS A 369 2.30 22.78 -6.06
C LYS A 369 1.35 23.07 -4.90
N ILE A 370 1.63 22.54 -3.71
CA ILE A 370 0.88 22.85 -2.48
C ILE A 370 0.99 24.34 -2.15
N ASP A 371 2.22 24.87 -2.12
CA ASP A 371 2.54 26.26 -1.78
C ASP A 371 1.93 27.26 -2.79
N ALA A 372 1.72 26.82 -4.04
CA ALA A 372 1.01 27.58 -5.07
C ALA A 372 -0.52 27.65 -4.86
N GLY A 373 -1.04 27.10 -3.76
CA GLY A 373 -2.45 27.20 -3.38
C GLY A 373 -3.32 26.09 -3.95
N TRP A 374 -2.81 24.85 -4.07
CA TRP A 374 -3.64 23.73 -4.53
C TRP A 374 -4.80 23.49 -3.55
N GLU A 375 -6.03 23.65 -4.05
CA GLU A 375 -7.23 23.54 -3.25
C GLU A 375 -7.46 22.10 -2.73
N LYS A 376 -7.91 21.99 -1.49
CA LYS A 376 -8.41 20.73 -0.90
C LYS A 376 -9.89 20.54 -1.17
N ARG A 377 -10.34 19.29 -1.08
CA ARG A 377 -11.77 18.98 -1.10
C ARG A 377 -12.47 19.62 0.10
N LYS A 378 -13.71 20.06 -0.12
CA LYS A 378 -14.53 20.72 0.91
C LYS A 378 -15.12 19.71 1.88
#